data_AF-A0A842NMG3-F1
#
_entry.id   AF-A0A842NMG3-F1
#
_cell.length_a   1.000
_cell.length_b   1.000
_cell.length_c   1.000
_cell.angle_alpha   90.00
_cell.angle_beta   90.00
_cell.angle_gamma   90.00
#
_symmetry.space_group_name_H-M   'P 1'
#
loop_
_entity.id
_entity.type
_entity.pdbx_description
1 polymer ?
#
loop_
_entity_poly.entity_id
_entity_poly.type
_entity_poly.pdbx_seq_one_letter_code
_entity_poly.pdbx_strand_id
1 'polypeptide(L)'
;MNNCILLRYGEIGLKSKRTRPAFEKLYIKSIKDALTRNYIENFEIKNLGGRFVVYCKAVDEAIQVLKRVAGIQSVSSAKKIDFSSKKYLIKKIKAVANSLVKKKTFGVKVKRVGTHNFDSMALARDVGEVLYKASKGVDLNNPEINVNLEVRNKECFFYTSTIKGVGGLPAGSSEKVLCLFSGGIDSPVAAFQMIKRGCRVDFLFLNIMGKKLLNDVTRVYNFLITNYAFGYIPKLYVVDGKEIIKSLKKDVPDTLRQIAYKIVLYKIGELIAKKYDYASLVSGESLAQKSSQTLKSLLFIENQVSIHMLRPLLSFDKLDITKIAKKLGTLSSSEKIKEYCNLSEGPVTTAPRESDIKKIPSFKNEISKTIKKISITKGVLEIKETPTLKLPKTQTIVTVDLRSEIIQKKIPLNTNLKVPYNEVFDQFNEFKKGKNYLLICSFGVRSEDIASELRTRGIKATGISSQDFVKNFSKKK
;
A
#
# COMPACT_ATOMS: atom_id res chain seq x y z
N MET A 1 35.47 15.11 10.38
CA MET A 1 34.53 13.98 10.54
C MET A 1 33.22 14.45 9.98
N ASN A 2 32.64 13.71 9.04
CA ASN A 2 31.45 14.18 8.35
C ASN A 2 30.29 13.26 8.71
N ASN A 3 29.17 13.86 9.11
CA ASN A 3 27.93 13.10 9.34
C ASN A 3 27.42 12.58 7.99
N CYS A 4 26.94 11.35 7.98
CA CYS A 4 26.45 10.67 6.79
C CYS A 4 25.49 9.55 7.17
N ILE A 5 24.83 8.99 6.17
CA ILE A 5 23.94 7.84 6.32
C ILE A 5 24.55 6.68 5.56
N LEU A 6 24.93 5.64 6.29
CA LEU A 6 25.45 4.41 5.71
C LEU A 6 24.30 3.46 5.36
N LEU A 7 24.20 3.13 4.07
CA LEU A 7 23.17 2.25 3.52
C LEU A 7 23.74 0.87 3.18
N ARG A 8 22.98 -0.16 3.54
CA ARG A 8 23.28 -1.54 3.21
C ARG A 8 22.16 -2.10 2.38
N TYR A 9 22.49 -2.66 1.22
CA TYR A 9 21.57 -3.48 0.44
C TYR A 9 21.79 -4.96 0.76
N GLY A 10 20.75 -5.77 0.57
CA GLY A 10 20.80 -7.22 0.75
C GLY A 10 21.03 -7.93 -0.59
N GLU A 11 19.93 -8.29 -1.25
CA GLU A 11 19.91 -9.15 -2.43
C GLU A 11 20.64 -8.58 -3.67
N ILE A 12 20.86 -7.26 -3.74
CA ILE A 12 21.67 -6.65 -4.81
C ILE A 12 23.10 -7.20 -4.80
N GLY A 13 23.66 -7.49 -3.62
CA GLY A 13 25.01 -8.03 -3.47
C GLY A 13 25.18 -9.44 -4.01
N LEU A 14 24.07 -10.19 -4.15
CA LEU A 14 24.06 -11.54 -4.71
C LEU A 14 24.10 -11.53 -6.24
N LYS A 15 23.88 -10.38 -6.89
CA LYS A 15 23.93 -10.27 -8.35
C LYS A 15 25.37 -10.37 -8.86
N SER A 16 25.50 -10.97 -10.05
CA SER A 16 26.79 -11.11 -10.74
C SER A 16 27.45 -9.75 -10.97
N LYS A 17 28.77 -9.75 -11.20
CA LYS A 17 29.52 -8.52 -11.52
C LYS A 17 28.94 -7.78 -12.74
N ARG A 18 28.36 -8.51 -13.71
CA ARG A 18 27.74 -7.95 -14.92
C ARG A 18 26.38 -7.30 -14.64
N THR A 19 25.55 -7.90 -13.79
CA THR A 19 24.16 -7.44 -13.55
C THR A 19 24.06 -6.43 -12.42
N ARG A 20 24.94 -6.50 -11.42
CA ARG A 20 24.92 -5.64 -10.22
C ARG A 20 24.90 -4.13 -10.54
N PRO A 21 25.68 -3.60 -11.51
CA PRO A 21 25.66 -2.17 -11.82
C PRO A 21 24.27 -1.65 -12.23
N ALA A 22 23.48 -2.45 -12.97
CA ALA A 22 22.14 -2.07 -13.36
C ALA A 22 21.18 -1.97 -12.15
N PHE A 23 21.29 -2.90 -11.21
CA PHE A 23 20.53 -2.87 -9.95
C PHE A 23 20.95 -1.69 -9.08
N GLU A 24 22.25 -1.42 -8.97
CA GLU A 24 22.79 -0.28 -8.23
C GLU A 24 22.32 1.05 -8.83
N LYS A 25 22.24 1.17 -10.16
CA LYS A 25 21.67 2.36 -10.82
C LYS A 25 20.20 2.59 -10.45
N LEU A 26 19.39 1.52 -10.44
CA LEU A 26 17.99 1.61 -10.00
C LEU A 26 17.87 1.95 -8.51
N TYR A 27 18.71 1.36 -7.67
CA TYR A 27 18.78 1.64 -6.25
C TYR A 27 19.09 3.12 -5.96
N ILE A 28 20.10 3.68 -6.63
CA ILE A 28 20.42 5.12 -6.55
C ILE A 28 19.22 5.96 -7.03
N LYS A 29 18.58 5.57 -8.14
CA LYS A 29 17.40 6.28 -8.67
C LYS A 29 16.26 6.33 -7.65
N SER A 30 15.94 5.19 -7.00
CA SER A 30 14.91 5.13 -5.96
C SER A 30 15.27 5.95 -4.73
N ILE A 31 16.54 5.97 -4.31
CA ILE A 31 17.01 6.82 -3.21
C ILE A 31 16.84 8.30 -3.54
N LYS A 32 17.30 8.73 -4.72
CA LYS A 32 17.18 10.13 -5.18
C LYS A 32 15.73 10.57 -5.17
N ASP A 33 14.85 9.79 -5.81
CA ASP A 33 13.42 10.08 -5.88
C ASP A 33 12.77 10.13 -4.50
N ALA A 34 13.12 9.21 -3.58
CA ALA A 34 12.59 9.22 -2.22
C ALA A 34 12.98 10.48 -1.45
N LEU A 35 14.27 10.86 -1.49
CA LEU A 35 14.78 12.06 -0.82
C LEU A 35 14.15 13.33 -1.40
N THR A 36 14.10 13.47 -2.72
CA THR A 36 13.53 14.64 -3.39
C THR A 36 12.04 14.81 -3.11
N ARG A 37 11.23 13.74 -3.19
CA ARG A 37 9.78 13.80 -2.89
C ARG A 37 9.46 14.15 -1.43
N ASN A 38 10.42 13.95 -0.54
CA ASN A 38 10.29 14.28 0.88
C ASN A 38 11.09 15.54 1.25
N TYR A 39 11.37 16.40 0.26
CA TYR A 39 11.99 17.72 0.45
C TYR A 39 13.36 17.67 1.15
N ILE A 40 14.10 16.56 1.00
CA ILE A 40 15.49 16.49 1.43
C ILE A 40 16.35 17.06 0.31
N GLU A 41 16.86 18.26 0.53
CA GLU A 41 17.69 18.99 -0.44
C GLU A 41 19.19 18.77 -0.21
N ASN A 42 19.99 19.14 -1.22
CA ASN A 42 21.46 19.22 -1.13
C ASN A 42 22.12 17.94 -0.60
N PHE A 43 21.74 16.79 -1.18
CA PHE A 43 22.31 15.51 -0.81
C PHE A 43 23.27 14.95 -1.88
N GLU A 44 24.30 14.25 -1.43
CA GLU A 44 25.27 13.52 -2.26
C GLU A 44 25.18 12.03 -1.97
N ILE A 45 25.23 11.18 -3.00
CA ILE A 45 25.23 9.72 -2.86
C ILE A 45 26.54 9.16 -3.41
N LYS A 46 27.33 8.48 -2.57
CA LYS A 46 28.57 7.80 -2.98
C LYS A 46 28.41 6.29 -2.95
N ASN A 47 28.91 5.62 -3.99
CA ASN A 47 29.06 4.16 -4.02
C ASN A 47 30.48 3.79 -3.59
N LEU A 48 30.60 2.96 -2.54
CA LEU A 48 31.87 2.50 -1.99
C LEU A 48 32.15 1.02 -2.32
N GLY A 49 31.59 0.51 -3.42
CA GLY A 49 31.77 -0.87 -3.87
C GLY A 49 31.10 -1.88 -2.95
N GLY A 50 29.77 -1.85 -2.87
CA GLY A 50 28.99 -2.72 -1.97
C GLY A 50 28.30 -1.99 -0.80
N ARG A 51 28.54 -0.69 -0.67
CA ARG A 51 27.89 0.20 0.28
C ARG A 51 27.58 1.51 -0.38
N PHE A 52 26.48 2.13 0.04
CA PHE A 52 26.14 3.47 -0.36
C PHE A 52 26.19 4.39 0.85
N VAL A 53 26.66 5.60 0.64
CA VAL A 53 26.68 6.64 1.67
C VAL A 53 25.92 7.84 1.15
N VAL A 54 24.99 8.34 1.95
CA VAL A 54 24.28 9.59 1.67
C VAL A 54 24.82 10.66 2.60
N TYR A 55 25.23 11.79 2.03
CA TYR A 55 25.57 13.00 2.77
C TYR A 55 24.43 13.99 2.59
N CYS A 56 23.87 14.49 3.69
CA CYS A 56 22.84 15.52 3.70
C CYS A 56 22.87 16.25 5.06
N LYS A 57 22.22 17.42 5.14
CA LYS A 57 22.05 18.14 6.41
C LYS A 57 20.98 17.50 7.30
N ALA A 58 19.83 17.17 6.71
CA ALA A 58 18.66 16.57 7.38
C ALA A 58 18.80 15.03 7.51
N VAL A 59 19.70 14.59 8.40
CA VAL A 59 20.07 13.16 8.53
C VAL A 59 18.90 12.32 9.07
N ASP A 60 18.22 12.79 10.10
CA ASP A 60 17.19 12.00 10.78
C ASP A 60 15.93 11.85 9.92
N GLU A 61 15.52 12.92 9.24
CA GLU A 61 14.43 12.95 8.29
C GLU A 61 14.72 12.05 7.10
N ALA A 62 15.94 12.14 6.53
CA ALA A 62 16.37 11.27 5.44
C ALA A 62 16.34 9.80 5.87
N ILE A 63 16.75 9.44 7.09
CA ILE A 63 16.64 8.07 7.60
C ILE A 63 15.19 7.57 7.64
N GLN A 64 14.23 8.42 8.06
CA GLN A 64 12.81 8.03 8.09
C GLN A 64 12.26 7.72 6.70
N VAL A 65 12.76 8.39 5.67
CA VAL A 65 12.41 8.18 4.27
C VAL A 65 13.11 6.94 3.72
N LEU A 66 14.43 6.86 3.88
CA LEU A 66 15.28 5.81 3.31
C LEU A 66 14.91 4.42 3.83
N LYS A 67 14.48 4.27 5.08
CA LYS A 67 14.04 2.96 5.59
C LYS A 67 12.85 2.37 4.81
N ARG A 68 12.09 3.19 4.06
CA ARG A 68 10.94 2.78 3.23
C ARG A 68 11.31 2.42 1.79
N VAL A 69 12.55 2.67 1.36
CA VAL A 69 13.00 2.43 -0.02
C VAL A 69 13.32 0.96 -0.25
N ALA A 70 12.61 0.33 -1.20
CA ALA A 70 12.87 -1.05 -1.61
C ALA A 70 14.32 -1.23 -2.08
N GLY A 71 14.97 -2.31 -1.63
CA GLY A 71 16.40 -2.54 -1.79
C GLY A 71 17.24 -2.19 -0.56
N ILE A 72 16.78 -1.26 0.30
CA ILE A 72 17.52 -0.88 1.52
C ILE A 72 17.27 -1.93 2.61
N GLN A 73 18.29 -2.71 2.95
CA GLN A 73 18.23 -3.68 4.04
C GLN A 73 18.38 -3.01 5.41
N SER A 74 19.30 -2.05 5.51
CA SER A 74 19.44 -1.23 6.71
C SER A 74 20.08 0.13 6.47
N VAL A 75 19.81 1.02 7.41
CA VAL A 75 20.24 2.42 7.47
C VAL A 75 20.92 2.68 8.82
N SER A 76 22.04 3.39 8.81
CA SER A 76 22.74 3.83 10.03
C SER A 76 23.16 5.29 9.90
N SER A 77 22.78 6.12 10.87
CA SER A 77 23.43 7.43 11.05
C SER A 77 24.88 7.20 11.46
N ALA A 78 25.82 7.71 10.69
CA ALA A 78 27.23 7.39 10.81
C ALA A 78 28.12 8.64 10.74
N LYS A 79 29.27 8.58 11.40
CA LYS A 79 30.36 9.55 11.25
C LYS A 79 31.45 8.93 10.38
N LYS A 80 31.74 9.58 9.25
CA LYS A 80 32.89 9.25 8.42
C LYS A 80 34.17 9.79 9.06
N ILE A 81 35.14 8.91 9.24
CA ILE A 81 36.47 9.19 9.78
C ILE A 81 37.50 8.70 8.76
N ASP A 82 38.19 9.63 8.11
CA ASP A 82 39.38 9.31 7.32
C ASP A 82 40.55 9.07 8.27
N PHE A 83 41.41 8.08 7.99
CA PHE A 83 42.52 7.74 8.87
C PHE A 83 43.78 7.33 8.10
N SER A 84 44.94 7.67 8.67
CA SER A 84 46.27 7.30 8.15
C SER A 84 46.90 6.12 8.88
N SER A 85 46.46 5.81 10.10
CA SER A 85 46.96 4.70 10.91
C SER A 85 45.93 4.19 11.91
N LYS A 86 46.12 2.96 12.42
CA LYS A 86 45.29 2.36 13.48
C LYS A 86 45.23 3.28 14.71
N LYS A 87 46.37 3.80 15.16
CA LYS A 87 46.49 4.69 16.32
C LYS A 87 45.69 5.98 16.14
N TYR A 88 45.75 6.58 14.94
CA TYR A 88 44.94 7.76 14.63
C TYR A 88 43.44 7.46 14.69
N LEU A 89 43.03 6.33 14.09
CA LEU A 89 41.64 5.91 14.10
C LEU A 89 41.10 5.69 15.52
N ILE A 90 41.87 5.00 16.38
CA ILE A 90 41.51 4.78 17.79
C ILE A 90 41.33 6.11 18.53
N LYS A 91 42.27 7.05 18.37
CA LYS A 91 42.18 8.40 18.97
C LYS A 91 40.89 9.11 18.55
N LYS A 92 40.54 9.03 17.26
CA LYS A 92 39.33 9.65 16.71
C LYS A 92 38.05 8.97 17.20
N ILE A 93 38.02 7.64 17.27
CA ILE A 93 36.87 6.88 17.82
C ILE A 93 36.66 7.22 19.29
N LYS A 94 37.72 7.23 20.10
CA LYS A 94 37.65 7.63 21.51
C LYS A 94 36.98 9.01 21.64
N ALA A 95 37.41 9.99 20.86
CA ALA A 95 36.86 11.34 20.92
C ALA A 95 35.33 11.41 20.68
N VAL A 96 34.75 10.49 19.91
CA VAL A 96 33.30 10.49 19.62
C VAL A 96 32.49 9.49 20.42
N ALA A 97 33.11 8.43 20.93
CA ALA A 97 32.41 7.34 21.62
C ALA A 97 32.51 7.42 23.15
N ASN A 98 33.50 8.14 23.70
CA ASN A 98 33.78 8.15 25.14
C ASN A 98 32.60 8.67 25.99
N SER A 99 31.90 9.69 25.53
CA SER A 99 30.70 10.18 26.22
C SER A 99 29.50 9.23 26.08
N LEU A 100 29.41 8.50 24.97
CA LEU A 100 28.30 7.59 24.68
C LEU A 100 28.32 6.37 25.59
N VAL A 101 29.51 5.85 25.89
CA VAL A 101 29.69 4.67 26.76
C VAL A 101 29.70 5.02 28.25
N LYS A 102 29.63 6.31 28.62
CA LYS A 102 29.79 6.75 30.01
C LYS A 102 28.75 6.08 30.92
N LYS A 103 29.23 5.36 31.95
CA LYS A 103 28.40 4.58 32.90
C LYS A 103 27.49 3.52 32.26
N LYS A 104 27.77 3.08 31.04
CA LYS A 104 27.00 2.05 30.31
C LYS A 104 27.86 0.86 29.93
N THR A 105 27.25 -0.30 29.74
CA THR A 105 27.93 -1.42 29.09
C THR A 105 28.06 -1.15 27.58
N PHE A 106 29.14 -1.64 26.97
CA PHE A 106 29.34 -1.46 25.54
C PHE A 106 30.00 -2.67 24.88
N GLY A 107 29.81 -2.79 23.57
CA GLY A 107 30.47 -3.81 22.74
C GLY A 107 31.04 -3.17 21.48
N VAL A 108 32.23 -3.56 21.06
CA VAL A 108 32.87 -3.06 19.83
C VAL A 108 32.75 -4.09 18.72
N LYS A 109 32.16 -3.69 17.59
CA LYS A 109 31.99 -4.56 16.42
C LYS A 109 32.68 -3.93 15.22
N VAL A 110 33.63 -4.65 14.63
CA VAL A 110 34.42 -4.17 13.49
C VAL A 110 34.15 -5.01 12.25
N LYS A 111 33.83 -4.34 11.14
CA LYS A 111 33.81 -4.93 9.80
C LYS A 111 34.87 -4.24 8.95
N ARG A 112 35.64 -5.03 8.19
CA ARG A 112 36.79 -4.55 7.42
C ARG A 112 36.69 -4.98 5.97
N VAL A 113 36.95 -4.05 5.06
CA VAL A 113 37.09 -4.29 3.62
C VAL A 113 38.34 -3.55 3.12
N GLY A 114 39.21 -4.26 2.39
CA GLY A 114 40.51 -3.77 1.93
C GLY A 114 41.69 -4.34 2.72
N THR A 115 42.86 -3.79 2.49
CA THR A 115 44.13 -4.25 3.07
C THR A 115 44.57 -3.32 4.20
N HIS A 116 44.88 -3.89 5.37
CA HIS A 116 45.27 -3.17 6.59
C HIS A 116 46.32 -3.98 7.35
N ASN A 117 47.19 -3.31 8.09
CA ASN A 117 48.16 -3.94 8.99
C ASN A 117 47.57 -4.34 10.36
N PHE A 118 46.24 -4.43 10.44
CA PHE A 118 45.50 -4.89 11.61
C PHE A 118 44.25 -5.65 11.16
N ASP A 119 43.84 -6.63 11.96
CA ASP A 119 42.56 -7.31 11.77
C ASP A 119 41.42 -6.64 12.56
N SER A 120 40.20 -7.13 12.34
CA SER A 120 39.00 -6.61 12.99
C SER A 120 39.01 -6.80 14.51
N MET A 121 39.54 -7.92 15.00
CA MET A 121 39.59 -8.23 16.44
C MET A 121 40.62 -7.35 17.15
N ALA A 122 41.78 -7.16 16.54
CA ALA A 122 42.83 -6.28 17.02
C ALA A 122 42.36 -4.82 17.09
N LEU A 123 41.58 -4.32 16.13
CA LEU A 123 40.99 -2.98 16.24
C LEU A 123 39.90 -2.93 17.32
N ALA A 124 39.05 -3.96 17.41
CA ALA A 124 37.98 -4.01 18.41
C ALA A 124 38.55 -3.98 19.85
N ARG A 125 39.61 -4.75 20.12
CA ARG A 125 40.29 -4.83 21.41
C ARG A 125 40.87 -3.47 21.81
N ASP A 126 41.68 -2.86 20.94
CA ASP A 126 42.32 -1.56 21.24
C ASP A 126 41.30 -0.44 21.44
N VAL A 127 40.22 -0.42 20.65
CA VAL A 127 39.12 0.55 20.84
C VAL A 127 38.39 0.27 22.16
N GLY A 128 38.18 -1.00 22.49
CA GLY A 128 37.60 -1.43 23.77
C GLY A 128 38.42 -0.93 24.95
N GLU A 129 39.74 -1.14 24.93
CA GLU A 129 40.66 -0.73 25.98
C GLU A 129 40.59 0.77 26.28
N VAL A 130 40.62 1.62 25.23
CA VAL A 130 40.61 3.07 25.43
C VAL A 130 39.26 3.62 25.89
N LEU A 131 38.17 2.90 25.65
CA LEU A 131 36.81 3.25 26.07
C LEU A 131 36.45 2.66 27.44
N TYR A 132 37.11 1.58 27.85
CA TYR A 132 36.80 0.84 29.07
C TYR A 132 36.78 1.74 30.32
N LYS A 133 37.79 2.60 30.47
CA LYS A 133 37.94 3.52 31.61
C LYS A 133 36.76 4.47 31.82
N ALA A 134 36.02 4.80 30.76
CA ALA A 134 34.85 5.68 30.85
C ALA A 134 33.53 4.91 31.04
N SER A 135 33.53 3.60 30.81
CA SER A 135 32.33 2.76 30.73
C SER A 135 31.99 2.06 32.05
N LYS A 136 30.86 1.33 32.08
CA LYS A 136 30.50 0.40 33.16
C LYS A 136 31.13 -1.00 32.99
N GLY A 137 31.61 -1.31 31.78
CA GLY A 137 32.15 -2.62 31.43
C GLY A 137 31.85 -3.02 29.98
N VAL A 138 32.44 -4.11 29.52
CA VAL A 138 32.19 -4.68 28.18
C VAL A 138 31.11 -5.75 28.27
N ASP A 139 30.13 -5.69 27.38
CA ASP A 139 29.14 -6.76 27.15
C ASP A 139 29.09 -7.03 25.64
N LEU A 140 29.42 -8.26 25.24
CA LEU A 140 29.42 -8.66 23.83
C LEU A 140 28.06 -9.21 23.37
N ASN A 141 27.22 -9.63 24.31
CA ASN A 141 25.94 -10.28 24.05
C ASN A 141 24.81 -9.25 24.00
N ASN A 142 24.69 -8.40 25.02
CA ASN A 142 23.62 -7.41 25.13
C ASN A 142 24.11 -6.02 25.63
N PRO A 143 25.03 -5.37 24.89
CA PRO A 143 25.52 -4.06 25.29
C PRO A 143 24.44 -2.97 25.18
N GLU A 144 24.42 -2.08 26.17
CA GLU A 144 23.61 -0.85 26.10
C GLU A 144 24.03 0.04 24.91
N ILE A 145 25.32 0.02 24.55
CA ILE A 145 25.88 0.76 23.40
C ILE A 145 26.72 -0.16 22.52
N ASN A 146 26.32 -0.32 21.26
CA ASN A 146 27.17 -0.96 20.25
C ASN A 146 28.06 0.10 19.58
N VAL A 147 29.37 0.01 19.72
CA VAL A 147 30.35 0.79 18.95
C VAL A 147 30.65 0.03 17.67
N ASN A 148 29.96 0.37 16.58
CA ASN A 148 30.16 -0.29 15.30
C ASN A 148 31.11 0.51 14.42
N LEU A 149 32.10 -0.17 13.84
CA LEU A 149 33.10 0.38 12.96
C LEU A 149 33.07 -0.39 11.64
N GLU A 150 32.70 0.28 10.55
CA GLU A 150 32.83 -0.28 9.21
C GLU A 150 34.02 0.40 8.50
N VAL A 151 35.16 -0.30 8.50
CA VAL A 151 36.43 0.14 7.90
C VAL A 151 36.47 -0.30 6.44
N ARG A 152 36.67 0.66 5.54
CA ARG A 152 36.77 0.45 4.10
C ARG A 152 37.95 1.25 3.57
N ASN A 153 39.03 0.56 3.16
CA ASN A 153 40.27 1.22 2.75
C ASN A 153 40.75 2.23 3.81
N LYS A 154 40.90 3.52 3.48
CA LYS A 154 41.35 4.59 4.39
C LYS A 154 40.20 5.32 5.12
N GLU A 155 38.98 4.79 5.03
CA GLU A 155 37.78 5.39 5.62
C GLU A 155 37.19 4.46 6.69
N CYS A 156 36.67 5.03 7.77
CA CYS A 156 35.94 4.31 8.80
C CYS A 156 34.59 4.98 9.06
N PHE A 157 33.52 4.20 9.03
CA PHE A 157 32.18 4.66 9.38
C PHE A 157 31.85 4.19 10.80
N PHE A 158 31.81 5.13 11.73
CA PHE A 158 31.40 4.90 13.11
C PHE A 158 29.89 5.12 13.26
N TYR A 159 29.17 4.16 13.84
CA TYR A 159 27.74 4.27 14.13
C TYR A 159 27.33 3.42 15.34
N THR A 160 26.26 3.81 16.02
CA THR A 160 25.79 3.12 17.23
C THR A 160 24.52 2.30 17.04
N SER A 161 23.73 2.63 16.02
CA SER A 161 22.46 1.96 15.75
C SER A 161 22.34 1.54 14.29
N THR A 162 21.53 0.51 14.05
CA THR A 162 21.18 0.03 12.73
C THR A 162 19.67 -0.09 12.65
N ILE A 163 19.06 0.73 11.80
CA ILE A 163 17.62 0.73 11.56
C ILE A 163 17.34 -0.19 10.38
N LYS A 164 16.38 -1.12 10.56
CA LYS A 164 15.98 -2.05 9.51
C LYS A 164 15.19 -1.31 8.43
N GLY A 165 15.62 -1.45 7.18
CA GLY A 165 14.86 -1.00 6.02
C GLY A 165 13.84 -2.06 5.56
N VAL A 166 13.06 -1.73 4.54
CA VAL A 166 12.08 -2.66 3.95
C VAL A 166 12.73 -3.88 3.27
N GLY A 167 14.00 -3.79 2.88
CA GLY A 167 14.74 -4.83 2.17
C GLY A 167 14.26 -5.03 0.74
N GLY A 168 14.49 -6.21 0.19
CA GLY A 168 14.06 -6.57 -1.16
C GLY A 168 14.98 -6.03 -2.27
N LEU A 169 14.39 -5.71 -3.41
CA LEU A 169 15.06 -5.22 -4.62
C LEU A 169 14.54 -3.83 -5.00
N PRO A 170 15.35 -2.98 -5.66
CA PRO A 170 14.93 -1.65 -6.07
C PRO A 170 13.84 -1.74 -7.15
N ALA A 171 12.82 -0.88 -7.06
CA ALA A 171 11.70 -0.89 -8.01
C ALA A 171 12.17 -0.64 -9.45
N GLY A 172 11.62 -1.41 -10.39
CA GLY A 172 12.05 -1.47 -11.80
C GLY A 172 13.22 -2.39 -12.08
N SER A 173 13.64 -3.22 -11.12
CA SER A 173 14.59 -4.31 -11.36
C SER A 173 13.93 -5.60 -11.84
N SER A 174 12.61 -5.66 -11.77
CA SER A 174 11.75 -6.68 -12.36
C SER A 174 10.69 -6.00 -13.25
N GLU A 175 9.92 -6.81 -13.97
CA GLU A 175 8.89 -6.39 -14.92
C GLU A 175 7.81 -5.49 -14.29
N LYS A 176 7.08 -4.77 -15.14
CA LYS A 176 5.90 -4.02 -14.72
C LYS A 176 4.69 -4.96 -14.59
N VAL A 177 3.89 -4.76 -13.54
CA VAL A 177 2.71 -5.59 -13.23
C VAL A 177 1.52 -4.69 -12.92
N LEU A 178 0.31 -5.21 -13.17
CA LEU A 178 -0.94 -4.49 -12.94
C LEU A 178 -1.67 -5.06 -11.72
N CYS A 179 -1.75 -4.29 -10.63
CA CYS A 179 -2.43 -4.69 -9.41
C CYS A 179 -3.93 -4.40 -9.47
N LEU A 180 -4.76 -5.42 -9.28
CA LEU A 180 -6.20 -5.30 -9.05
C LEU A 180 -6.42 -4.66 -7.67
N PHE A 181 -6.65 -3.35 -7.65
CA PHE A 181 -6.57 -2.53 -6.44
C PHE A 181 -7.95 -2.09 -5.97
N SER A 182 -8.41 -2.69 -4.87
CA SER A 182 -9.69 -2.35 -4.24
C SER A 182 -9.57 -1.24 -3.19
N GLY A 183 -8.34 -0.92 -2.76
CA GLY A 183 -8.05 -0.04 -1.61
C GLY A 183 -8.35 -0.67 -0.25
N GLY A 184 -9.05 -1.81 -0.18
CA GLY A 184 -9.20 -2.60 1.05
C GLY A 184 -7.87 -3.19 1.50
N ILE A 185 -7.80 -3.68 2.74
CA ILE A 185 -6.56 -4.02 3.48
C ILE A 185 -5.54 -4.83 2.65
N ASP A 186 -6.01 -5.84 1.91
CA ASP A 186 -5.14 -6.82 1.26
C ASP A 186 -4.43 -6.26 0.01
N SER A 187 -5.12 -5.45 -0.81
CA SER A 187 -4.58 -5.01 -2.11
C SER A 187 -3.36 -4.06 -2.03
N PRO A 188 -3.27 -3.10 -1.08
CA PRO A 188 -2.05 -2.33 -0.83
C PRO A 188 -0.90 -3.19 -0.33
N VAL A 189 -1.17 -4.21 0.49
CA VAL A 189 -0.15 -5.13 0.98
C VAL A 189 0.41 -5.96 -0.18
N ALA A 190 -0.45 -6.50 -1.04
CA ALA A 190 -0.03 -7.22 -2.24
C ALA A 190 0.80 -6.35 -3.19
N ALA A 191 0.34 -5.12 -3.46
CA ALA A 191 1.09 -4.15 -4.27
C ALA A 191 2.47 -3.86 -3.66
N PHE A 192 2.55 -3.59 -2.35
CA PHE A 192 3.82 -3.36 -1.67
C PHE A 192 4.77 -4.56 -1.76
N GLN A 193 4.27 -5.78 -1.62
CA GLN A 193 5.09 -6.99 -1.74
C GLN A 193 5.72 -7.09 -3.13
N MET A 194 5.00 -6.72 -4.19
CA MET A 194 5.54 -6.67 -5.55
C MET A 194 6.54 -5.54 -5.76
N ILE A 195 6.28 -4.33 -5.22
CA ILE A 195 7.25 -3.23 -5.22
C ILE A 195 8.56 -3.66 -4.55
N LYS A 196 8.46 -4.32 -3.38
CA LYS A 196 9.61 -4.86 -2.64
C LYS A 196 10.35 -5.95 -3.42
N ARG A 197 9.70 -6.64 -4.35
CA ARG A 197 10.33 -7.58 -5.29
C ARG A 197 10.86 -6.95 -6.58
N GLY A 198 10.90 -5.62 -6.64
CA GLY A 198 11.51 -4.89 -7.74
C GLY A 198 10.57 -4.63 -8.91
N CYS A 199 9.30 -5.03 -8.84
CA CYS A 199 8.32 -4.73 -9.90
C CYS A 199 7.94 -3.25 -9.92
N ARG A 200 7.63 -2.72 -11.10
CA ARG A 200 6.87 -1.47 -11.22
C ARG A 200 5.39 -1.81 -11.18
N VAL A 201 4.73 -1.42 -10.09
CA VAL A 201 3.30 -1.71 -9.90
C VAL A 201 2.48 -0.51 -10.33
N ASP A 202 1.61 -0.72 -11.32
CA ASP A 202 0.49 0.17 -11.66
C ASP A 202 -0.82 -0.48 -11.17
N PHE A 203 -1.90 0.30 -11.12
CA PHE A 203 -3.09 -0.06 -10.35
C PHE A 203 -4.35 -0.02 -11.21
N LEU A 204 -5.20 -1.03 -11.11
CA LEU A 204 -6.52 -1.08 -11.73
C LEU A 204 -7.60 -1.06 -10.64
N PHE A 205 -8.40 -0.02 -10.63
CA PHE A 205 -9.57 0.10 -9.77
C PHE A 205 -10.87 0.06 -10.59
N LEU A 206 -11.72 -0.91 -10.30
CA LEU A 206 -13.08 -1.01 -10.85
C LEU A 206 -14.05 -0.29 -9.92
N ASN A 207 -14.47 0.91 -10.31
CA ASN A 207 -15.38 1.73 -9.54
C ASN A 207 -16.83 1.29 -9.72
N ILE A 208 -17.41 0.72 -8.67
CA ILE A 208 -18.78 0.20 -8.66
C ILE A 208 -19.79 1.09 -7.92
N MET A 209 -19.34 2.20 -7.30
CA MET A 209 -20.17 3.02 -6.39
C MET A 209 -19.95 4.52 -6.51
N GLY A 210 -19.28 4.99 -7.57
CA GLY A 210 -19.14 6.42 -7.85
C GLY A 210 -18.06 7.12 -7.02
N LYS A 211 -18.26 8.42 -6.76
CA LYS A 211 -17.17 9.35 -6.39
C LYS A 211 -16.60 9.12 -5.00
N LYS A 212 -17.44 8.79 -4.02
CA LYS A 212 -17.00 8.55 -2.63
C LYS A 212 -16.01 7.39 -2.54
N LEU A 213 -16.36 6.26 -3.15
CA LEU A 213 -15.48 5.08 -3.16
C LEU A 213 -14.17 5.39 -3.89
N LEU A 214 -14.24 6.10 -5.03
CA LEU A 214 -13.04 6.52 -5.75
C LEU A 214 -12.12 7.38 -4.87
N ASN A 215 -12.66 8.35 -4.13
CA ASN A 215 -11.88 9.18 -3.21
C ASN A 215 -11.22 8.35 -2.10
N ASP A 216 -11.95 7.42 -1.48
CA ASP A 216 -11.40 6.56 -0.43
C ASP A 216 -10.28 5.65 -0.94
N VAL A 217 -10.46 5.03 -2.11
CA VAL A 217 -9.42 4.21 -2.76
C VAL A 217 -8.22 5.06 -3.16
N THR A 218 -8.46 6.27 -3.67
CA THR A 218 -7.41 7.23 -4.06
C THR A 218 -6.57 7.65 -2.86
N ARG A 219 -7.16 7.81 -1.66
CA ARG A 219 -6.41 8.09 -0.41
C ARG A 219 -5.40 6.97 -0.12
N VAL A 220 -5.83 5.72 -0.19
CA VAL A 220 -4.96 4.56 0.07
C VAL A 220 -3.88 4.44 -1.01
N TYR A 221 -4.25 4.62 -2.29
CA TYR A 221 -3.34 4.63 -3.42
C TYR A 221 -2.27 5.72 -3.26
N ASN A 222 -2.66 6.99 -3.07
CA ASN A 222 -1.75 8.12 -2.90
C ASN A 222 -0.77 7.88 -1.75
N PHE A 223 -1.28 7.40 -0.61
CA PHE A 223 -0.45 7.11 0.55
C PHE A 223 0.60 6.04 0.24
N LEU A 224 0.21 4.93 -0.40
CA LEU A 224 1.12 3.85 -0.77
C LEU A 224 2.20 4.33 -1.74
N ILE A 225 1.82 5.01 -2.82
CA ILE A 225 2.77 5.40 -3.87
C ILE A 225 3.75 6.48 -3.41
N THR A 226 3.30 7.37 -2.53
CA THR A 226 4.14 8.45 -1.96
C THR A 226 5.20 7.88 -1.03
N ASN A 227 4.88 6.81 -0.31
CA ASN A 227 5.73 6.29 0.75
C ASN A 227 6.60 5.09 0.34
N TYR A 228 6.25 4.37 -0.73
CA TYR A 228 6.92 3.12 -1.07
C TYR A 228 7.25 2.94 -2.56
N ALA A 229 6.57 3.65 -3.48
CA ALA A 229 6.80 3.51 -4.92
C ALA A 229 7.85 4.53 -5.43
N PHE A 230 9.10 4.35 -5.00
CA PHE A 230 10.21 5.23 -5.37
C PHE A 230 10.99 4.73 -6.60
N GLY A 231 11.40 5.66 -7.47
CA GLY A 231 12.17 5.41 -8.69
C GLY A 231 11.31 5.30 -9.95
N TYR A 232 10.00 5.41 -9.83
CA TYR A 232 9.04 5.45 -10.94
C TYR A 232 7.76 6.20 -10.54
N ILE A 233 6.90 6.49 -11.51
CA ILE A 233 5.61 7.17 -11.31
C ILE A 233 4.51 6.17 -11.64
N PRO A 234 3.78 5.65 -10.63
CA PRO A 234 2.70 4.70 -10.86
C PRO A 234 1.53 5.31 -11.62
N LYS A 235 0.75 4.46 -12.28
CA LYS A 235 -0.52 4.80 -12.91
C LYS A 235 -1.69 4.21 -12.15
N LEU A 236 -2.81 4.93 -12.12
CA LEU A 236 -4.11 4.43 -11.70
C LEU A 236 -5.05 4.40 -12.90
N TYR A 237 -5.51 3.21 -13.23
CA TYR A 237 -6.57 2.94 -14.19
C TYR A 237 -7.89 2.86 -13.45
N VAL A 238 -8.79 3.80 -13.71
CA VAL A 238 -10.13 3.81 -13.12
C VAL A 238 -11.14 3.43 -14.19
N VAL A 239 -11.89 2.37 -13.90
CA VAL A 239 -12.86 1.77 -14.80
C VAL A 239 -14.24 1.86 -14.16
N ASP A 240 -15.24 2.39 -14.87
CA ASP A 240 -16.63 2.41 -14.36
C ASP A 240 -17.28 1.03 -14.52
N GLY A 241 -17.60 0.41 -13.39
CA GLY A 241 -18.19 -0.92 -13.30
C GLY A 241 -19.71 -0.93 -13.08
N LYS A 242 -20.40 0.22 -13.01
CA LYS A 242 -21.83 0.27 -12.65
C LYS A 242 -22.71 -0.59 -13.58
N GLU A 243 -22.52 -0.45 -14.90
CA GLU A 243 -23.26 -1.25 -15.90
C GLU A 243 -22.93 -2.74 -15.80
N ILE A 244 -21.66 -3.09 -15.57
CA ILE A 244 -21.24 -4.48 -15.36
C ILE A 244 -21.97 -5.08 -14.15
N ILE A 245 -22.05 -4.34 -13.04
CA ILE A 245 -22.78 -4.80 -11.85
C ILE A 245 -24.28 -4.97 -12.14
N LYS A 246 -24.88 -4.09 -12.95
CA LYS A 246 -26.27 -4.20 -13.36
C LYS A 246 -26.51 -5.49 -14.16
N SER A 247 -25.68 -5.77 -15.18
CA SER A 247 -25.78 -7.00 -15.97
C SER A 247 -25.49 -8.25 -15.12
N LEU A 248 -24.50 -8.22 -14.22
CA LEU A 248 -24.21 -9.35 -13.31
C LEU A 248 -25.42 -9.70 -12.43
N LYS A 249 -26.14 -8.70 -11.92
CA LYS A 249 -27.34 -8.95 -11.12
C LYS A 249 -28.50 -9.51 -11.94
N LYS A 250 -28.64 -9.04 -13.19
CA LYS A 250 -29.72 -9.45 -14.08
C LYS A 250 -29.50 -10.85 -14.63
N ASP A 251 -28.29 -11.14 -15.12
CA ASP A 251 -28.03 -12.26 -16.02
C ASP A 251 -27.26 -13.41 -15.35
N VAL A 252 -26.79 -13.25 -14.09
CA VAL A 252 -26.05 -14.29 -13.36
C VAL A 252 -26.82 -14.75 -12.11
N PRO A 253 -26.95 -16.07 -11.88
CA PRO A 253 -27.51 -16.62 -10.66
C PRO A 253 -26.83 -16.06 -9.40
N ASP A 254 -27.62 -15.75 -8.36
CA ASP A 254 -27.14 -15.08 -7.14
C ASP A 254 -25.91 -15.76 -6.53
N THR A 255 -25.91 -17.10 -6.52
CA THR A 255 -24.84 -17.94 -5.96
C THR A 255 -23.51 -17.85 -6.71
N LEU A 256 -23.49 -17.38 -7.98
CA LEU A 256 -22.31 -17.30 -8.85
C LEU A 256 -21.84 -15.86 -9.10
N ARG A 257 -22.61 -14.83 -8.70
CA ARG A 257 -22.31 -13.42 -8.98
C ARG A 257 -20.90 -12.99 -8.56
N GLN A 258 -20.40 -13.49 -7.43
CA GLN A 258 -19.05 -13.19 -6.94
C GLN A 258 -17.95 -13.72 -7.85
N ILE A 259 -18.11 -14.96 -8.30
CA ILE A 259 -17.18 -15.63 -9.21
C ILE A 259 -17.22 -14.92 -10.57
N ALA A 260 -18.42 -14.65 -11.09
CA ALA A 260 -18.60 -13.91 -12.35
C ALA A 260 -17.97 -12.51 -12.30
N TYR A 261 -18.15 -11.77 -11.20
CA TYR A 261 -17.51 -10.47 -11.00
C TYR A 261 -15.98 -10.55 -11.09
N LYS A 262 -15.38 -11.55 -10.44
CA LYS A 262 -13.93 -11.77 -10.46
C LYS A 262 -13.42 -12.12 -11.86
N ILE A 263 -14.16 -12.97 -12.59
CA ILE A 263 -13.85 -13.29 -13.99
C ILE A 263 -13.86 -12.01 -14.84
N VAL A 264 -14.88 -11.16 -14.70
CA VAL A 264 -14.96 -9.90 -15.44
C VAL A 264 -13.81 -8.95 -15.06
N LEU A 265 -13.49 -8.82 -13.76
CA LEU A 265 -12.37 -8.00 -13.30
C LEU A 265 -11.03 -8.49 -13.86
N TYR A 266 -10.79 -9.81 -13.87
CA TYR A 266 -9.60 -10.41 -14.45
C TYR A 266 -9.52 -10.17 -15.96
N LYS A 267 -10.63 -10.32 -16.70
CA LYS A 267 -10.69 -10.03 -18.15
C LYS A 267 -10.40 -8.56 -18.46
N ILE A 268 -10.94 -7.63 -17.68
CA ILE A 268 -10.61 -6.20 -17.82
C ILE A 268 -9.11 -5.98 -17.56
N GLY A 269 -8.59 -6.57 -16.48
CA GLY A 269 -7.17 -6.54 -16.14
C GLY A 269 -6.31 -7.06 -17.29
N GLU A 270 -6.65 -8.21 -17.85
CA GLU A 270 -5.91 -8.83 -18.95
C GLU A 270 -5.87 -7.94 -20.19
N LEU A 271 -7.00 -7.35 -20.57
CA LEU A 271 -7.07 -6.48 -21.77
C LEU A 271 -6.20 -5.23 -21.59
N ILE A 272 -6.22 -4.62 -20.40
CA ILE A 272 -5.34 -3.50 -20.05
C ILE A 272 -3.88 -3.97 -20.02
N ALA A 273 -3.64 -5.15 -19.44
CA ALA A 273 -2.33 -5.74 -19.33
C ALA A 273 -1.68 -5.96 -20.69
N LYS A 274 -2.39 -6.61 -21.62
CA LYS A 274 -1.96 -6.83 -23.02
C LYS A 274 -1.73 -5.51 -23.74
N LYS A 275 -2.65 -4.54 -23.62
CA LYS A 275 -2.55 -3.24 -24.31
C LYS A 275 -1.34 -2.42 -23.88
N TYR A 276 -0.97 -2.47 -22.59
CA TYR A 276 0.10 -1.67 -22.02
C TYR A 276 1.31 -2.51 -21.59
N ASP A 277 1.39 -3.77 -22.06
CA ASP A 277 2.53 -4.68 -21.95
C ASP A 277 2.90 -5.07 -20.50
N TYR A 278 1.91 -5.25 -19.62
CA TYR A 278 2.16 -5.75 -18.26
C TYR A 278 2.39 -7.26 -18.26
N ALA A 279 3.43 -7.71 -17.56
CA ALA A 279 3.82 -9.12 -17.55
C ALA A 279 2.83 -10.02 -16.78
N SER A 280 2.15 -9.46 -15.77
CA SER A 280 1.22 -10.22 -14.93
C SER A 280 0.20 -9.30 -14.26
N LEU A 281 -0.93 -9.89 -13.85
CA LEU A 281 -1.84 -9.28 -12.89
C LEU A 281 -1.40 -9.61 -11.47
N VAL A 282 -1.73 -8.73 -10.52
CA VAL A 282 -1.47 -8.94 -9.09
C VAL A 282 -2.79 -8.80 -8.34
N SER A 283 -3.06 -9.71 -7.43
CA SER A 283 -4.25 -9.70 -6.58
C SER A 283 -3.88 -9.84 -5.11
N GLY A 284 -4.67 -9.20 -4.25
CA GLY A 284 -4.59 -9.37 -2.78
C GLY A 284 -5.34 -10.60 -2.27
N GLU A 285 -5.64 -11.59 -3.11
CA GLU A 285 -6.32 -12.81 -2.68
C GLU A 285 -5.42 -13.69 -1.81
N SER A 286 -5.98 -14.13 -0.69
CA SER A 286 -5.42 -15.11 0.24
C SER A 286 -6.29 -16.36 0.27
N LEU A 287 -5.69 -17.53 0.45
CA LEU A 287 -6.41 -18.79 0.37
C LEU A 287 -7.38 -18.93 1.57
N ALA A 288 -8.61 -19.33 1.28
CA ALA A 288 -9.66 -19.63 2.27
C ALA A 288 -10.06 -18.48 3.21
N GLN A 289 -9.61 -17.24 2.97
CA GLN A 289 -10.05 -16.08 3.76
C GLN A 289 -11.48 -15.64 3.40
N LYS A 290 -11.92 -15.88 2.15
CA LYS A 290 -13.28 -15.58 1.66
C LYS A 290 -13.85 -16.77 0.90
N SER A 291 -15.17 -16.81 0.81
CA SER A 291 -15.92 -17.83 0.05
C SER A 291 -15.50 -17.93 -1.42
N SER A 292 -15.17 -16.81 -2.06
CA SER A 292 -14.67 -16.76 -3.44
C SER A 292 -13.18 -17.09 -3.58
N GLN A 293 -12.47 -17.37 -2.48
CA GLN A 293 -11.02 -17.59 -2.44
C GLN A 293 -10.66 -19.01 -1.98
N THR A 294 -11.54 -19.99 -2.20
CA THR A 294 -11.13 -21.39 -2.14
C THR A 294 -10.24 -21.73 -3.33
N LEU A 295 -9.44 -22.79 -3.22
CA LEU A 295 -8.58 -23.21 -4.33
C LEU A 295 -9.38 -23.52 -5.61
N LYS A 296 -10.56 -24.14 -5.48
CA LYS A 296 -11.46 -24.43 -6.61
C LYS A 296 -11.97 -23.16 -7.27
N SER A 297 -12.37 -22.16 -6.48
CA SER A 297 -12.82 -20.87 -7.02
C SER A 297 -11.68 -20.11 -7.69
N LEU A 298 -10.49 -20.06 -7.08
CA LEU A 298 -9.33 -19.39 -7.67
C LEU A 298 -8.94 -20.00 -9.01
N LEU A 299 -8.87 -21.34 -9.08
CA LEU A 299 -8.57 -22.07 -10.32
C LEU A 299 -9.65 -21.81 -11.39
N PHE A 300 -10.92 -21.91 -11.02
CA PHE A 300 -12.03 -21.69 -11.95
C PHE A 300 -12.02 -20.28 -12.55
N ILE A 301 -11.74 -19.26 -11.74
CA ILE A 301 -11.65 -17.85 -12.17
C ILE A 301 -10.42 -17.64 -13.06
N GLU A 302 -9.26 -18.15 -12.64
CA GLU A 302 -8.00 -17.98 -13.36
C GLU A 302 -8.02 -18.64 -14.74
N ASN A 303 -8.65 -19.81 -14.89
CA ASN A 303 -8.81 -20.48 -16.18
C ASN A 303 -9.63 -19.67 -17.22
N GLN A 304 -10.25 -18.55 -16.82
CA GLN A 304 -10.97 -17.66 -17.74
C GLN A 304 -10.10 -16.57 -18.36
N VAL A 305 -8.82 -16.50 -18.00
CA VAL A 305 -7.83 -15.57 -18.56
C VAL A 305 -6.53 -16.32 -18.87
N SER A 306 -5.75 -15.76 -19.80
CA SER A 306 -4.44 -16.27 -20.22
C SER A 306 -3.27 -15.59 -19.51
N ILE A 307 -3.47 -14.38 -18.97
CA ILE A 307 -2.43 -13.66 -18.24
C ILE A 307 -2.15 -14.30 -16.88
N HIS A 308 -0.86 -14.39 -16.53
CA HIS A 308 -0.43 -14.92 -15.25
C HIS A 308 -0.94 -14.06 -14.07
N MET A 309 -1.48 -14.73 -13.04
CA MET A 309 -2.00 -14.09 -11.84
C MET A 309 -1.08 -14.31 -10.64
N LEU A 310 -0.46 -13.23 -10.16
CA LEU A 310 0.36 -13.24 -8.96
C LEU A 310 -0.49 -12.98 -7.71
N ARG A 311 -0.35 -13.83 -6.70
CA ARG A 311 -1.05 -13.73 -5.40
C ARG A 311 -0.04 -13.71 -4.25
N PRO A 312 0.59 -12.55 -3.95
CA PRO A 312 1.65 -12.45 -2.95
C PRO A 312 1.21 -12.80 -1.52
N LEU A 313 -0.11 -12.85 -1.28
CA LEU A 313 -0.73 -13.10 0.02
C LEU A 313 -1.40 -14.48 0.10
N LEU A 314 -1.22 -15.34 -0.91
CA LEU A 314 -1.94 -16.61 -1.02
C LEU A 314 -1.88 -17.45 0.26
N SER A 315 -0.72 -17.48 0.92
CA SER A 315 -0.47 -18.28 2.13
C SER A 315 -0.52 -17.47 3.43
N PHE A 316 -0.92 -16.20 3.40
CA PHE A 316 -0.90 -15.32 4.56
C PHE A 316 -2.25 -15.39 5.27
N ASP A 317 -2.22 -15.41 6.59
CA ASP A 317 -3.45 -15.25 7.37
C ASP A 317 -3.83 -13.76 7.50
N LYS A 318 -5.02 -13.51 8.07
CA LYS A 318 -5.53 -12.15 8.25
C LYS A 318 -4.66 -11.31 9.19
N LEU A 319 -4.06 -11.91 10.22
CA LEU A 319 -3.24 -11.19 11.20
C LEU A 319 -1.90 -10.77 10.58
N ASP A 320 -1.30 -11.62 9.75
CA ASP A 320 -0.10 -11.31 8.99
C ASP A 320 -0.33 -10.11 8.06
N ILE A 321 -1.41 -10.16 7.26
CA ILE A 321 -1.76 -9.07 6.34
C ILE A 321 -2.01 -7.78 7.12
N THR A 322 -2.78 -7.85 8.22
CA THR A 322 -3.10 -6.69 9.08
C THR A 322 -1.84 -6.08 9.71
N LYS A 323 -0.91 -6.92 10.18
CA LYS A 323 0.37 -6.47 10.74
C LYS A 323 1.21 -5.73 9.71
N ILE A 324 1.23 -6.22 8.47
CA ILE A 324 1.93 -5.54 7.37
C ILE A 324 1.21 -4.24 7.02
N ALA A 325 -0.12 -4.22 6.87
CA ALA A 325 -0.89 -3.02 6.59
C ALA A 325 -0.68 -1.93 7.67
N LYS A 326 -0.62 -2.33 8.95
CA LYS A 326 -0.30 -1.43 10.08
C LYS A 326 1.12 -0.87 9.96
N LYS A 327 2.10 -1.71 9.65
CA LYS A 327 3.49 -1.30 9.43
C LYS A 327 3.63 -0.35 8.23
N LEU A 328 2.84 -0.58 7.18
CA LEU A 328 2.83 0.29 6.01
C LEU A 328 2.18 1.63 6.30
N GLY A 329 1.18 1.67 7.19
CA GLY A 329 0.35 2.84 7.49
C GLY A 329 -0.94 2.89 6.68
N THR A 330 -1.27 1.84 5.92
CA THR A 330 -2.46 1.79 5.05
C THR A 330 -3.72 1.30 5.78
N LEU A 331 -3.58 0.66 6.94
CA LEU A 331 -4.67 -0.02 7.65
C LEU A 331 -5.88 0.91 7.91
N SER A 332 -5.66 2.05 8.56
CA SER A 332 -6.74 2.94 9.01
C SER A 332 -7.56 3.54 7.88
N SER A 333 -6.94 3.80 6.72
CA SER A 333 -7.65 4.25 5.52
C SER A 333 -8.35 3.09 4.81
N SER A 334 -7.73 1.91 4.81
CA SER A 334 -8.27 0.72 4.14
C SER A 334 -9.50 0.16 4.86
N GLU A 335 -9.55 0.21 6.20
CA GLU A 335 -10.70 -0.23 7.00
C GLU A 335 -11.98 0.57 6.74
N LYS A 336 -11.84 1.82 6.29
CA LYS A 336 -12.99 2.69 5.93
C LYS A 336 -13.63 2.27 4.60
N ILE A 337 -12.88 1.57 3.75
CA ILE A 337 -13.39 1.04 2.50
C ILE A 337 -14.15 -0.24 2.82
N LYS A 338 -15.48 -0.14 2.93
CA LYS A 338 -16.30 -1.32 3.14
C LYS A 338 -16.29 -2.17 1.87
N GLU A 339 -16.39 -3.49 2.05
CA GLU A 339 -16.40 -4.41 0.92
C GLU A 339 -17.77 -4.39 0.24
N TYR A 340 -17.92 -3.50 -0.73
CA TYR A 340 -19.17 -3.34 -1.48
C TYR A 340 -19.39 -4.40 -2.54
N CYS A 341 -18.41 -5.28 -2.72
CA CYS A 341 -18.49 -6.40 -3.64
C CYS A 341 -19.39 -7.52 -3.12
N ASN A 342 -20.16 -7.38 -2.02
CA ASN A 342 -21.15 -8.39 -1.66
C ASN A 342 -22.35 -8.32 -2.63
N LEU A 343 -22.19 -8.96 -3.79
CA LEU A 343 -23.14 -8.98 -4.90
C LEU A 343 -24.23 -10.04 -4.75
N SER A 344 -24.02 -10.98 -3.82
CA SER A 344 -24.95 -12.05 -3.50
C SER A 344 -25.71 -11.73 -2.23
N GLU A 345 -27.00 -12.05 -2.20
CA GLU A 345 -27.87 -11.85 -1.03
C GLU A 345 -28.06 -13.16 -0.23
N GLY A 346 -27.78 -14.31 -0.84
CA GLY A 346 -27.87 -15.64 -0.24
C GLY A 346 -26.54 -16.41 -0.16
N PRO A 347 -26.58 -17.75 0.01
CA PRO A 347 -25.38 -18.57 0.05
C PRO A 347 -24.60 -18.45 -1.26
N VAL A 348 -23.28 -18.45 -1.15
CA VAL A 348 -22.35 -18.24 -2.27
C VAL A 348 -21.62 -19.51 -2.62
N THR A 349 -21.40 -19.73 -3.91
CA THR A 349 -20.67 -20.90 -4.41
C THR A 349 -19.20 -20.81 -4.01
N THR A 350 -18.70 -21.85 -3.35
CA THR A 350 -17.29 -21.98 -2.92
C THR A 350 -16.53 -23.05 -3.70
N ALA A 351 -17.20 -23.81 -4.56
CA ALA A 351 -16.62 -24.86 -5.38
C ALA A 351 -17.33 -24.92 -6.74
N PRO A 352 -17.10 -23.92 -7.62
CA PRO A 352 -17.71 -23.90 -8.95
C PRO A 352 -17.27 -25.12 -9.76
N ARG A 353 -18.18 -25.65 -10.57
CA ARG A 353 -17.91 -26.72 -11.54
C ARG A 353 -17.69 -26.09 -12.91
N GLU A 354 -16.97 -26.77 -13.80
CA GLU A 354 -16.79 -26.28 -15.18
C GLU A 354 -18.13 -25.98 -15.87
N SER A 355 -19.15 -26.80 -15.64
CA SER A 355 -20.50 -26.59 -16.17
C SER A 355 -21.14 -25.26 -15.75
N ASP A 356 -20.72 -24.66 -14.63
CA ASP A 356 -21.26 -23.38 -14.16
C ASP A 356 -20.86 -22.21 -15.05
N ILE A 357 -19.82 -22.35 -15.89
CA ILE A 357 -19.44 -21.31 -16.84
C ILE A 357 -20.57 -21.01 -17.84
N LYS A 358 -21.40 -22.01 -18.18
CA LYS A 358 -22.55 -21.85 -19.07
C LYS A 358 -23.62 -20.90 -18.49
N LYS A 359 -23.60 -20.67 -17.18
CA LYS A 359 -24.49 -19.76 -16.45
C LYS A 359 -23.91 -18.35 -16.29
N ILE A 360 -22.69 -18.12 -16.78
CA ILE A 360 -21.98 -16.85 -16.69
C ILE A 360 -21.78 -16.32 -18.10
N PRO A 361 -22.54 -15.30 -18.55
CA PRO A 361 -22.34 -14.67 -19.84
C PRO A 361 -20.91 -14.14 -20.01
N SER A 362 -20.46 -13.98 -21.25
CA SER A 362 -19.09 -13.54 -21.53
C SER A 362 -18.82 -12.08 -21.12
N PHE A 363 -19.87 -11.24 -21.06
CA PHE A 363 -19.84 -9.79 -20.85
C PHE A 363 -18.92 -9.03 -21.81
N LYS A 364 -18.63 -9.60 -23.00
CA LYS A 364 -17.66 -9.04 -23.96
C LYS A 364 -18.01 -7.60 -24.38
N ASN A 365 -19.29 -7.32 -24.59
CA ASN A 365 -19.77 -6.00 -25.02
C ASN A 365 -19.65 -4.97 -23.91
N GLU A 366 -20.07 -5.31 -22.69
CA GLU A 366 -19.96 -4.48 -21.49
C GLU A 366 -18.51 -4.15 -21.19
N ILE A 367 -17.64 -5.17 -21.16
CA ILE A 367 -16.20 -5.01 -20.94
C ILE A 367 -15.61 -4.06 -21.99
N SER A 368 -15.93 -4.27 -23.28
CA SER A 368 -15.42 -3.44 -24.37
C SER A 368 -15.87 -1.98 -24.26
N LYS A 369 -17.15 -1.74 -23.94
CA LYS A 369 -17.69 -0.39 -23.73
C LYS A 369 -17.03 0.31 -22.54
N THR A 370 -16.85 -0.41 -21.45
CA THR A 370 -16.25 0.11 -20.21
C THR A 370 -14.77 0.43 -20.37
N ILE A 371 -13.99 -0.41 -21.07
CA ILE A 371 -12.56 -0.15 -21.34
C ILE A 371 -12.37 1.07 -22.25
N LYS A 372 -13.27 1.34 -23.20
CA LYS A 372 -13.21 2.54 -24.05
C LYS A 372 -13.29 3.84 -23.25
N LYS A 373 -13.90 3.81 -22.05
CA LYS A 373 -14.07 4.97 -21.15
C LYS A 373 -13.10 4.97 -19.97
N ILE A 374 -12.01 4.20 -20.06
CA ILE A 374 -11.02 4.10 -18.97
C ILE A 374 -10.35 5.44 -18.70
N SER A 375 -10.34 5.85 -17.44
CA SER A 375 -9.57 7.00 -16.99
C SER A 375 -8.18 6.53 -16.55
N ILE A 376 -7.13 7.21 -17.02
CA ILE A 376 -5.74 6.87 -16.71
C ILE A 376 -5.11 8.11 -16.10
N THR A 377 -4.71 8.00 -14.84
CA THR A 377 -4.00 9.07 -14.14
C THR A 377 -2.61 8.58 -13.71
N LYS A 378 -1.68 9.51 -13.50
CA LYS A 378 -0.29 9.21 -13.13
C LYS A 378 0.09 9.94 -11.85
N GLY A 379 0.82 9.26 -10.98
CA GLY A 379 1.33 9.85 -9.74
C GLY A 379 0.23 10.13 -8.73
N VAL A 380 0.49 11.10 -7.84
CA VAL A 380 -0.42 11.52 -6.77
C VAL A 380 -1.61 12.26 -7.38
N LEU A 381 -2.81 11.93 -6.92
CA LEU A 381 -4.05 12.50 -7.42
C LEU A 381 -4.67 13.47 -6.43
N GLU A 382 -5.22 14.57 -6.92
CA GLU A 382 -6.04 15.45 -6.09
C GLU A 382 -7.36 14.78 -5.71
N ILE A 383 -7.70 14.89 -4.43
CA ILE A 383 -8.97 14.40 -3.90
C ILE A 383 -9.87 15.60 -3.71
N LYS A 384 -10.89 15.72 -4.55
CA LYS A 384 -11.95 16.72 -4.35
C LYS A 384 -12.88 16.21 -3.25
N GLU A 385 -12.71 16.71 -2.03
CA GLU A 385 -13.64 16.38 -0.95
C GLU A 385 -15.04 16.87 -1.32
N THR A 386 -16.01 15.95 -1.26
CA THR A 386 -17.41 16.35 -1.35
C THR A 386 -17.85 16.65 0.08
N PRO A 387 -18.18 17.91 0.43
CA PRO A 387 -18.57 18.24 1.80
C PRO A 387 -19.79 17.41 2.19
N THR A 388 -19.65 16.63 3.27
CA THR A 388 -20.78 15.93 3.88
C THR A 388 -21.67 16.98 4.52
N LEU A 389 -22.82 17.25 3.92
CA LEU A 389 -23.80 18.18 4.49
C LEU A 389 -24.30 17.61 5.81
N LYS A 390 -24.05 18.29 6.94
CA LYS A 390 -24.70 17.97 8.21
C LYS A 390 -26.12 18.56 8.13
N LEU A 391 -27.14 17.72 8.04
CA LEU A 391 -28.52 18.20 8.04
C LEU A 391 -28.87 18.76 9.43
N PRO A 392 -29.42 19.98 9.54
CA PRO A 392 -29.96 20.50 10.78
C PRO A 392 -31.12 19.62 11.27
N LYS A 393 -31.16 19.30 12.57
CA LYS A 393 -32.24 18.50 13.18
C LYS A 393 -33.62 19.19 13.16
N THR A 394 -33.68 20.45 12.75
CA THR A 394 -34.83 21.37 12.90
C THR A 394 -35.62 21.63 11.62
N GLN A 395 -35.24 21.05 10.47
CA GLN A 395 -35.95 21.22 9.19
C GLN A 395 -36.68 19.93 8.79
N THR A 396 -37.77 20.05 8.03
CA THR A 396 -38.49 18.91 7.45
C THR A 396 -37.57 18.14 6.50
N ILE A 397 -37.18 16.93 6.90
CA ILE A 397 -36.28 16.05 6.14
C ILE A 397 -37.10 14.94 5.49
N VAL A 398 -36.94 14.75 4.19
CA VAL A 398 -37.46 13.59 3.46
C VAL A 398 -36.46 12.45 3.57
N THR A 399 -36.82 11.39 4.28
CA THR A 399 -36.01 10.19 4.45
C THR A 399 -36.26 9.19 3.34
N VAL A 400 -35.20 8.66 2.73
CA VAL A 400 -35.27 7.75 1.58
C VAL A 400 -34.46 6.49 1.86
N ASP A 401 -35.12 5.34 1.92
CA ASP A 401 -34.50 4.03 2.12
C ASP A 401 -34.07 3.40 0.79
N LEU A 402 -32.76 3.29 0.60
CA LEU A 402 -32.12 2.73 -0.60
C LEU A 402 -31.72 1.26 -0.47
N ARG A 403 -32.08 0.59 0.64
CA ARG A 403 -31.78 -0.85 0.82
C ARG A 403 -32.62 -1.68 -0.16
N SER A 404 -32.22 -2.93 -0.42
CA SER A 404 -33.04 -3.79 -1.30
C SER A 404 -34.39 -4.10 -0.66
N GLU A 405 -35.41 -4.36 -1.47
CA GLU A 405 -36.76 -4.67 -0.98
C GLU A 405 -36.78 -5.77 0.08
N ILE A 406 -35.93 -6.79 -0.10
CA ILE A 406 -35.79 -7.90 0.86
C ILE A 406 -35.32 -7.38 2.22
N ILE A 407 -34.30 -6.51 2.24
CA ILE A 407 -33.80 -5.91 3.49
C ILE A 407 -34.83 -4.96 4.08
N GLN A 408 -35.54 -4.18 3.26
CA GLN A 408 -36.61 -3.29 3.73
C GLN A 408 -37.76 -4.07 4.38
N LYS A 409 -38.11 -5.25 3.85
CA LYS A 409 -39.12 -6.15 4.43
C LYS A 409 -38.63 -6.82 5.70
N LYS A 410 -37.39 -7.34 5.71
CA LYS A 410 -36.81 -8.03 6.88
C LYS A 410 -36.50 -7.10 8.05
N ILE A 411 -36.04 -5.87 7.77
CA ILE A 411 -35.63 -4.90 8.78
C ILE A 411 -36.23 -3.53 8.40
N PRO A 412 -37.52 -3.30 8.65
CA PRO A 412 -38.19 -2.08 8.26
C PRO A 412 -37.61 -0.86 9.00
N LEU A 413 -37.44 0.23 8.26
CA LEU A 413 -37.11 1.54 8.82
C LEU A 413 -38.28 2.48 8.60
N ASN A 414 -38.58 3.32 9.59
CA ASN A 414 -39.60 4.36 9.47
C ASN A 414 -39.06 5.50 8.60
N THR A 415 -39.34 5.42 7.29
CA THR A 415 -38.83 6.33 6.26
C THR A 415 -39.97 6.82 5.38
N ASN A 416 -39.82 8.01 4.78
CA ASN A 416 -40.85 8.63 3.95
C ASN A 416 -40.99 7.94 2.59
N LEU A 417 -39.85 7.55 2.01
CA LEU A 417 -39.78 6.91 0.70
C LEU A 417 -38.94 5.64 0.80
N LYS A 418 -39.35 4.61 0.06
CA LYS A 418 -38.64 3.34 -0.07
C LYS A 418 -38.34 3.13 -1.56
N VAL A 419 -37.09 3.35 -1.93
CA VAL A 419 -36.65 3.33 -3.35
C VAL A 419 -35.35 2.56 -3.42
N PRO A 420 -35.35 1.28 -3.82
CA PRO A 420 -34.12 0.51 -3.97
C PRO A 420 -33.04 1.25 -4.79
N TYR A 421 -31.77 1.14 -4.39
CA TYR A 421 -30.65 1.86 -5.03
C TYR A 421 -30.56 1.68 -6.56
N ASN A 422 -31.02 0.55 -7.10
CA ASN A 422 -31.04 0.27 -8.54
C ASN A 422 -32.08 1.11 -9.30
N GLU A 423 -33.16 1.54 -8.64
CA GLU A 423 -34.27 2.30 -9.25
C GLU A 423 -34.16 3.81 -9.01
N VAL A 424 -33.40 4.22 -7.99
CA VAL A 424 -33.26 5.63 -7.64
C VAL A 424 -32.69 6.48 -8.79
N PHE A 425 -31.91 5.88 -9.69
CA PHE A 425 -31.35 6.54 -10.86
C PHE A 425 -32.41 7.00 -11.86
N ASP A 426 -33.50 6.24 -11.97
CA ASP A 426 -34.62 6.55 -12.87
C ASP A 426 -35.57 7.60 -12.25
N GLN A 427 -35.53 7.76 -10.92
CA GLN A 427 -36.41 8.65 -10.15
C GLN A 427 -35.74 9.97 -9.75
N PHE A 428 -34.57 10.33 -10.30
CA PHE A 428 -33.86 11.56 -9.94
C PHE A 428 -34.70 12.84 -10.11
N ASN A 429 -35.65 12.83 -11.05
CA ASN A 429 -36.54 13.97 -11.32
C ASN A 429 -37.57 14.19 -10.20
N GLU A 430 -37.82 13.18 -9.36
CA GLU A 430 -38.74 13.29 -8.23
C GLU A 430 -38.11 14.05 -7.04
N PHE A 431 -36.78 14.19 -7.01
CA PHE A 431 -36.07 14.94 -5.99
C PHE A 431 -36.15 16.46 -6.29
N LYS A 432 -36.93 17.19 -5.49
CA LYS A 432 -37.23 18.61 -5.70
C LYS A 432 -36.23 19.52 -4.99
N LYS A 433 -35.82 20.61 -5.64
CA LYS A 433 -35.06 21.71 -5.01
C LYS A 433 -35.88 22.32 -3.85
N GLY A 434 -35.20 22.81 -2.82
CA GLY A 434 -35.83 23.39 -1.61
C GLY A 434 -36.20 22.38 -0.51
N LYS A 435 -36.18 21.07 -0.79
CA LYS A 435 -36.30 20.02 0.23
C LYS A 435 -34.93 19.52 0.67
N ASN A 436 -34.87 18.98 1.90
CA ASN A 436 -33.71 18.30 2.44
C ASN A 436 -33.93 16.79 2.41
N TYR A 437 -32.99 16.04 1.84
CA TYR A 437 -33.08 14.59 1.71
C TYR A 437 -32.05 13.88 2.59
N LEU A 438 -32.50 12.89 3.36
CA LEU A 438 -31.65 11.98 4.11
C LEU A 438 -31.76 10.59 3.50
N LEU A 439 -30.74 10.19 2.74
CA LEU A 439 -30.68 8.90 2.07
C LEU A 439 -30.04 7.87 3.00
N ILE A 440 -30.63 6.68 3.03
CA ILE A 440 -30.26 5.64 3.99
C ILE A 440 -29.94 4.38 3.19
N CYS A 441 -28.79 3.77 3.46
CA CYS A 441 -28.50 2.42 3.00
C CYS A 441 -27.79 1.65 4.11
N SER A 442 -27.61 0.34 3.98
CA SER A 442 -27.04 -0.48 5.07
C SER A 442 -25.71 0.06 5.61
N PHE A 443 -24.89 0.64 4.74
CA PHE A 443 -23.51 1.00 5.06
C PHE A 443 -23.14 2.47 4.84
N GLY A 444 -24.06 3.33 4.39
CA GLY A 444 -23.80 4.76 4.20
C GLY A 444 -23.01 5.15 2.94
N VAL A 445 -22.85 4.26 1.97
CA VAL A 445 -22.09 4.57 0.74
C VAL A 445 -22.95 4.67 -0.49
N ARG A 446 -23.92 3.76 -0.68
CA ARG A 446 -24.94 3.94 -1.72
C ARG A 446 -25.71 5.25 -1.51
N SER A 447 -26.13 5.49 -0.26
CA SER A 447 -26.81 6.72 0.11
C SER A 447 -25.97 7.96 -0.10
N GLU A 448 -24.66 7.91 0.17
CA GLU A 448 -23.79 9.06 -0.02
C GLU A 448 -23.40 9.27 -1.49
N ASP A 449 -23.34 8.22 -2.30
CA ASP A 449 -23.18 8.34 -3.77
C ASP A 449 -24.38 9.09 -4.37
N ILE A 450 -25.61 8.67 -4.04
CA ILE A 450 -26.83 9.35 -4.49
C ILE A 450 -26.89 10.78 -3.93
N ALA A 451 -26.58 10.97 -2.64
CA ALA A 451 -26.57 12.30 -2.04
C ALA A 451 -25.56 13.23 -2.74
N SER A 452 -24.38 12.72 -3.09
CA SER A 452 -23.37 13.47 -3.83
C SER A 452 -23.87 13.87 -5.21
N GLU A 453 -24.53 12.97 -5.93
CA GLU A 453 -25.10 13.27 -7.25
C GLU A 453 -26.23 14.30 -7.16
N LEU A 454 -27.12 14.17 -6.17
CA LEU A 454 -28.17 15.17 -5.90
C LEU A 454 -27.58 16.55 -5.57
N ARG A 455 -26.50 16.61 -4.79
CA ARG A 455 -25.80 17.87 -4.49
C ARG A 455 -25.20 18.51 -5.74
N THR A 456 -24.69 17.75 -6.70
CA THR A 456 -24.24 18.32 -7.99
C THR A 456 -25.38 18.94 -8.81
N ARG A 457 -26.64 18.60 -8.50
CA ARG A 457 -27.85 19.17 -9.11
C ARG A 457 -28.45 20.32 -8.27
N GLY A 458 -27.76 20.76 -7.22
CA GLY A 458 -28.21 21.81 -6.31
C GLY A 458 -29.26 21.36 -5.29
N ILE A 459 -29.43 20.04 -5.06
CA ILE A 459 -30.37 19.49 -4.08
C ILE A 459 -29.63 19.20 -2.78
N LYS A 460 -30.21 19.63 -1.64
CA LYS A 460 -29.63 19.38 -0.31
C LYS A 460 -29.87 17.93 0.09
N ALA A 461 -28.82 17.12 0.05
CA ALA A 461 -28.91 15.69 0.37
C ALA A 461 -27.71 15.21 1.19
N THR A 462 -27.98 14.28 2.11
CA THR A 462 -26.96 13.62 2.95
C THR A 462 -27.20 12.12 2.96
N GLY A 463 -26.14 11.33 2.79
CA GLY A 463 -26.19 9.88 2.85
C GLY A 463 -25.64 9.34 4.16
N ILE A 464 -26.41 8.49 4.84
CA ILE A 464 -25.99 7.84 6.08
C ILE A 464 -26.22 6.32 6.06
N SER A 465 -25.61 5.62 7.02
CA SER A 465 -25.88 4.19 7.21
C SER A 465 -27.21 3.96 7.94
N SER A 466 -27.81 2.77 7.80
CA SER A 466 -29.00 2.40 8.56
C SER A 466 -28.74 2.38 10.06
N GLN A 467 -27.52 2.01 10.47
CA GLN A 467 -27.13 2.04 11.88
C GLN A 467 -27.06 3.48 12.41
N ASP A 468 -26.50 4.41 11.64
CA ASP A 468 -26.48 5.84 12.00
C ASP A 468 -27.89 6.44 11.99
N PHE A 469 -28.74 6.01 11.07
CA PHE A 469 -30.14 6.42 11.02
C PHE A 469 -30.88 5.97 12.29
N VAL A 470 -30.74 4.70 12.65
CA VAL A 470 -31.37 4.17 13.88
C VAL A 470 -30.84 4.89 15.11
N LYS A 471 -29.52 5.11 15.19
CA LYS A 471 -28.89 5.78 16.34
C LYS A 471 -29.31 7.24 16.51
N ASN A 472 -29.49 7.98 15.41
CA ASN A 472 -29.62 9.45 15.47
C ASN A 472 -31.02 9.98 15.10
N PHE A 473 -31.84 9.21 14.39
CA PHE A 473 -33.10 9.67 13.77
C PHE A 473 -34.29 8.74 14.05
N SER A 474 -34.06 7.45 14.32
CA SER A 474 -35.10 6.56 14.84
C SER A 474 -35.29 6.83 16.32
N LYS A 475 -36.09 7.85 16.67
CA LYS A 475 -36.61 7.95 18.04
C LYS A 475 -37.28 6.61 18.39
N LYS A 476 -36.92 6.04 19.55
CA LYS A 476 -37.77 5.07 20.25
C LYS A 476 -39.17 5.71 20.31
N LYS A 477 -40.11 5.17 19.55
CA LYS A 477 -41.54 5.33 19.87
C LYS A 477 -41.89 4.20 20.79
#